data_AF-A0A7C9MX75-F1
#
_entry.id   AF-A0A7C9MX75-F1
#
_cell.length_a   1.000
_cell.length_b   1.000
_cell.length_c   1.000
_cell.angle_alpha   90.00
_cell.angle_beta   90.00
_cell.angle_gamma   90.00
#
_symmetry.space_group_name_H-M   'P 1'
#
loop_
_entity.id
_entity.type
_entity.pdbx_description
1 polymer ?
#
loop_
_entity_poly.entity_id
_entity_poly.type
_entity_poly.pdbx_seq_one_letter_code
_entity_poly.pdbx_strand_id
1 'polypeptide(L)'
;MSARVPALLTVYAGRFESQPLAFSALLDAADSLRIKVDLADVDVIREAREVRLAHYFRPAIVARIEAARGEDDTLLVARPSTLTAHPGFPPQGARVRLLGRFAGEVVEA
;
A
#
# COMPACT_ATOMS: atom_id res chain seq x y z
N MET A 1 -21.55 14.18 2.50
CA MET A 1 -20.54 14.60 3.50
C MET A 1 -19.62 13.41 3.69
N SER A 2 -18.40 13.45 3.15
CA SER A 2 -17.51 12.30 3.26
C SER A 2 -16.99 12.19 4.69
N ALA A 3 -17.19 11.04 5.32
CA ALA A 3 -16.74 10.77 6.69
C ALA A 3 -15.33 10.18 6.66
N ARG A 4 -14.46 10.63 7.56
CA ARG A 4 -13.17 9.97 7.80
C ARG A 4 -13.38 8.82 8.76
N VAL A 5 -13.12 7.60 8.29
CA VAL A 5 -13.29 6.38 9.07
C VAL A 5 -11.91 5.82 9.40
N PRO A 6 -11.65 5.46 10.68
CA PRO A 6 -10.40 4.81 11.05
C PRO A 6 -10.31 3.44 10.39
N ALA A 7 -9.20 3.17 9.72
CA ALA A 7 -8.95 1.91 9.00
C ALA A 7 -7.53 1.41 9.23
N LEU A 8 -7.36 0.09 9.22
CA LEU A 8 -6.03 -0.53 9.26
C LEU A 8 -5.52 -0.69 7.82
N LEU A 9 -4.63 0.20 7.39
CA LEU A 9 -4.09 0.19 6.04
C LEU A 9 -2.80 -0.62 5.97
N THR A 10 -2.66 -1.42 4.92
CA THR A 10 -1.44 -2.20 4.68
C THR A 10 -0.56 -1.44 3.70
N VAL A 11 0.72 -1.28 4.05
CA VAL A 11 1.68 -0.55 3.22
C VAL A 11 2.70 -1.52 2.66
N TYR A 12 2.84 -1.50 1.34
CA TYR A 12 3.89 -2.19 0.62
C TYR A 12 4.87 -1.19 0.02
N ALA A 13 6.07 -1.65 -0.30
CA ALA A 13 7.09 -0.87 -0.97
C ALA A 13 7.73 -1.67 -2.11
N GLY A 14 8.25 -0.96 -3.10
CA GLY A 14 9.06 -1.54 -4.16
C GLY A 14 9.69 -0.46 -5.02
N ARG A 15 10.37 -0.88 -6.10
CA ARG A 15 10.99 0.02 -7.09
C ARG A 15 10.31 -0.13 -8.42
N PHE A 16 9.63 0.93 -8.85
CA PHE A 16 8.86 0.92 -10.08
C PHE A 16 9.04 2.24 -10.82
N GLU A 17 9.20 2.16 -12.14
CA GLU A 17 9.39 3.33 -13.00
C GLU A 17 8.08 4.08 -13.27
N SER A 18 6.94 3.43 -13.06
CA SER A 18 5.60 3.99 -13.30
C SER A 18 4.54 3.32 -12.42
N GLN A 19 3.42 4.03 -12.23
CA GLN A 19 2.27 3.49 -11.49
C GLN A 19 1.69 2.22 -12.14
N PRO A 20 1.53 2.12 -13.48
CA PRO A 20 1.09 0.88 -14.11
C PRO A 20 1.99 -0.32 -13.80
N LEU A 21 3.31 -0.13 -13.72
CA LEU A 21 4.25 -1.21 -13.37
C LEU A 21 4.10 -1.65 -11.91
N ALA A 22 3.83 -0.72 -10.99
CA ALA A 22 3.55 -1.04 -9.60
C ALA A 22 2.25 -1.86 -9.47
N PHE A 23 1.19 -1.49 -10.20
CA PHE A 23 -0.04 -2.28 -10.25
C PHE A 23 0.17 -3.65 -10.89
N SER A 24 0.90 -3.73 -12.02
CA SER A 24 1.24 -5.01 -12.65
C SER A 24 1.94 -5.94 -11.66
N ALA A 25 2.96 -5.44 -10.96
CA ALA A 25 3.68 -6.25 -9.97
C ALA A 25 2.80 -6.72 -8.80
N LEU A 26 1.83 -5.90 -8.38
CA LEU A 26 0.87 -6.27 -7.36
C LEU A 26 -0.09 -7.37 -7.87
N LEU A 27 -0.58 -7.22 -9.09
CA LEU A 27 -1.46 -8.19 -9.74
C LEU A 27 -0.75 -9.52 -9.98
N ASP A 28 0.49 -9.50 -10.47
CA ASP A 28 1.31 -10.70 -10.67
C ASP A 28 1.50 -11.46 -9.35
N ALA A 29 1.81 -10.72 -8.28
CA ALA A 29 1.95 -11.28 -6.94
C ALA A 29 0.64 -11.89 -6.43
N ALA A 30 -0.50 -11.24 -6.69
CA ALA A 30 -1.80 -11.74 -6.25
C ALA A 30 -2.28 -12.94 -7.07
N ASP A 31 -2.04 -12.95 -8.38
CA ASP A 31 -2.41 -14.02 -9.30
C ASP A 31 -1.65 -15.32 -8.98
N SER A 32 -0.37 -15.22 -8.59
CA SER A 32 0.40 -16.37 -8.11
C SER A 32 -0.22 -17.08 -6.89
N LEU A 33 -1.05 -16.36 -6.12
CA LEU A 33 -1.80 -16.88 -4.98
C LEU A 33 -3.30 -17.04 -5.27
N ARG A 34 -3.74 -16.80 -6.52
CA ARG A 34 -5.14 -16.79 -6.96
C ARG A 34 -6.04 -15.86 -6.15
N ILE A 35 -5.50 -14.72 -5.71
CA ILE A 35 -6.21 -13.70 -4.95
C ILE A 35 -6.80 -12.65 -5.90
N LYS A 36 -8.07 -12.32 -5.72
CA LYS A 36 -8.66 -11.16 -6.40
C LYS A 36 -8.21 -9.86 -5.74
N VAL A 37 -7.78 -8.92 -6.57
CA VAL A 37 -7.40 -7.57 -6.15
C VAL A 37 -8.34 -6.57 -6.80
N ASP A 38 -8.88 -5.67 -5.98
CA ASP A 38 -9.49 -4.45 -6.48
C ASP A 38 -8.42 -3.34 -6.46
N LEU A 39 -8.09 -2.80 -7.63
CA LEU A 39 -7.11 -1.72 -7.72
C LEU A 39 -7.65 -0.40 -7.18
N ALA A 40 -8.98 -0.24 -7.05
CA ALA A 40 -9.58 0.93 -6.41
C ALA A 40 -9.26 1.03 -4.90
N ASP A 41 -8.92 -0.10 -4.28
CA ASP A 41 -8.51 -0.18 -2.88
C ASP A 41 -7.02 0.05 -2.67
N VAL A 42 -6.26 0.29 -3.74
CA VAL A 42 -4.80 0.46 -3.69
C VAL A 42 -4.40 1.81 -4.24
N ASP A 43 -3.74 2.60 -3.40
CA ASP A 43 -3.14 3.84 -3.81
C ASP A 43 -1.63 3.70 -4.02
N VAL A 44 -1.12 4.16 -5.16
CA VAL A 44 0.30 4.11 -5.51
C VAL A 44 0.91 5.50 -5.34
N ILE A 45 1.92 5.59 -4.47
CA ILE A 45 2.55 6.83 -4.04
C ILE A 45 4.04 6.79 -4.39
N ARG A 46 4.45 7.61 -5.37
CA ARG A 46 5.85 7.75 -5.82
C ARG A 46 6.41 9.14 -5.52
N GLU A 47 5.63 10.15 -5.88
CA GLU A 47 5.95 11.57 -5.71
C GLU A 47 5.09 12.19 -4.59
N ALA A 48 5.53 13.34 -4.07
CA ALA A 48 4.88 14.06 -2.98
C ALA A 48 4.50 13.15 -1.80
N ARG A 49 5.35 12.15 -1.50
CA ARG A 49 5.01 11.01 -0.63
C ARG A 49 4.57 11.45 0.75
N GLU A 50 5.29 12.38 1.37
CA GLU A 50 4.93 12.90 2.69
C GLU A 50 3.52 13.51 2.71
N VAL A 51 3.21 14.34 1.71
CA VAL A 51 1.89 14.99 1.59
C VAL A 51 0.83 13.91 1.39
N ARG A 52 1.03 12.99 0.43
CA ARG A 52 0.06 11.94 0.10
C ARG A 52 -0.16 10.97 1.26
N LEU A 53 0.89 10.57 1.96
CA LEU A 53 0.78 9.73 3.16
C LEU A 53 0.08 10.45 4.30
N ALA A 54 0.24 11.77 4.44
CA ALA A 54 -0.46 12.57 5.45
C ALA A 54 -1.98 12.62 5.25
N HIS A 55 -2.51 12.27 4.07
CA HIS A 55 -3.96 12.08 3.89
C HIS A 55 -4.49 10.84 4.62
N TYR A 56 -3.63 9.85 4.85
CA TYR A 56 -3.99 8.58 5.46
C TYR A 56 -3.48 8.46 6.90
N PHE A 57 -2.30 8.98 7.18
CA PHE A 57 -1.55 8.66 8.38
C PHE A 57 -1.13 9.90 9.16
N ARG A 58 -1.04 9.74 10.48
CA ARG A 58 -0.45 10.77 11.35
C ARG A 58 1.05 10.92 11.09
N PRO A 59 1.65 12.10 11.31
CA PRO A 59 3.07 12.36 11.02
C PRO A 59 4.04 11.32 11.60
N ALA A 60 3.80 10.84 12.84
CA ALA A 60 4.63 9.81 13.47
C ALA A 60 4.61 8.47 12.70
N ILE A 61 3.49 8.11 12.08
CA ILE A 61 3.35 6.90 11.26
C ILE A 61 4.01 7.12 9.90
N VAL A 62 3.83 8.29 9.29
CA VAL A 62 4.51 8.66 8.04
C VAL A 62 6.03 8.51 8.18
N ALA A 63 6.61 9.06 9.26
CA ALA A 63 8.03 8.93 9.54
C ALA A 63 8.49 7.47 9.68
N ARG A 64 7.67 6.61 10.29
CA ARG A 64 7.96 5.16 10.41
C ARG A 64 7.91 4.45 9.06
N ILE A 65 6.93 4.78 8.21
CA ILE A 65 6.80 4.23 6.85
C ILE A 65 8.02 4.65 6.00
N GLU A 66 8.38 5.93 6.03
CA GLU A 66 9.53 6.46 5.30
C GLU A 66 10.84 5.82 5.77
N ALA A 67 11.03 5.62 7.08
CA ALA A 67 12.18 4.90 7.61
C ALA A 67 12.21 3.41 7.17
N ALA A 68 11.05 2.76 7.10
CA ALA A 68 10.94 1.34 6.74
C ALA A 68 11.07 1.04 5.23
N ARG A 69 10.82 2.03 4.36
CA ARG A 69 10.95 1.85 2.91
C ARG A 69 12.39 1.61 2.48
N GLY A 70 13.36 2.18 3.21
CA GLY A 70 14.76 2.16 2.82
C GLY A 70 14.96 2.78 1.44
N GLU A 71 15.50 1.99 0.51
CA GLU A 71 15.82 2.43 -0.85
C GLU A 71 14.65 2.31 -1.84
N ASP A 72 13.50 1.76 -1.42
CA ASP A 72 12.31 1.66 -2.27
C ASP A 72 11.75 3.05 -2.62
N ASP A 73 11.43 3.28 -3.90
CA ASP A 73 10.97 4.60 -4.41
C ASP A 73 9.45 4.73 -4.52
N THR A 74 8.74 3.60 -4.40
CA THR A 74 7.30 3.51 -4.60
C THR A 74 6.66 2.83 -3.40
N LEU A 75 5.61 3.46 -2.86
CA LEU A 75 4.77 2.92 -1.81
C LEU A 75 3.40 2.56 -2.37
N LEU A 76 2.82 1.46 -1.88
CA LEU A 76 1.45 1.07 -2.19
C LEU A 76 0.67 0.99 -0.88
N VAL A 77 -0.37 1.79 -0.75
CA VAL A 77 -1.26 1.81 0.41
C VAL A 77 -2.53 1.07 0.03
N ALA A 78 -2.73 -0.10 0.64
CA ALA A 78 -3.89 -0.94 0.40
C ALA A 78 -4.88 -0.87 1.57
N ARG A 79 -6.16 -0.68 1.25
CA ARG A 79 -7.26 -0.81 2.21
C ARG A 79 -7.49 -2.28 2.59
N PRO A 80 -8.17 -2.53 3.74
CA PRO A 80 -8.58 -3.87 4.12
C PRO A 80 -9.35 -4.57 2.99
N SER A 81 -8.76 -5.64 2.47
CA SER A 81 -9.30 -6.48 1.40
C SER A 81 -8.77 -7.91 1.52
N THR A 82 -9.28 -8.81 0.68
CA THR A 82 -8.80 -10.20 0.58
C THR A 82 -7.29 -10.27 0.36
N LEU A 83 -6.72 -9.31 -0.39
CA LEU A 83 -5.28 -9.16 -0.59
C LEU A 83 -4.54 -8.95 0.74
N THR A 84 -4.95 -7.96 1.52
CA THR A 84 -4.28 -7.60 2.78
C THR A 84 -4.51 -8.62 3.90
N ALA A 85 -5.61 -9.38 3.82
CA ALA A 85 -5.96 -10.42 4.78
C ALA A 85 -5.18 -11.72 4.56
N HIS A 86 -4.66 -11.94 3.35
CA HIS A 86 -3.96 -13.18 3.01
C HIS A 86 -2.57 -13.25 3.66
N PRO A 87 -2.28 -14.25 4.51
CA PRO A 87 -1.05 -14.30 5.31
C PRO A 87 0.22 -14.51 4.46
N GLY A 88 0.07 -15.10 3.27
CA GLY A 88 1.18 -15.32 2.34
C GLY A 88 1.46 -14.17 1.37
N PHE A 89 0.76 -13.02 1.49
CA PHE A 89 0.95 -11.89 0.59
C PHE A 89 1.82 -10.78 1.23
N PRO A 90 2.79 -10.21 0.49
CA PRO A 90 3.24 -10.62 -0.84
C PRO A 90 4.06 -11.93 -0.77
N PRO A 91 4.00 -12.79 -1.81
CA PRO A 91 4.75 -14.03 -1.85
C PRO A 91 6.26 -13.77 -1.94
N GLN A 92 7.06 -14.79 -1.59
CA GLN A 92 8.51 -14.72 -1.70
C GLN A 92 8.93 -14.46 -3.16
N GLY A 93 9.84 -13.51 -3.37
CA GLY A 93 10.30 -13.13 -4.71
C GLY A 93 9.39 -12.13 -5.45
N ALA A 94 8.29 -11.69 -4.84
CA ALA A 94 7.51 -10.59 -5.38
C ALA A 94 8.34 -9.30 -5.46
N ARG A 95 8.01 -8.45 -6.45
CA ARG A 95 8.62 -7.12 -6.61
C ARG A 95 8.10 -6.09 -5.60
N VAL A 96 7.10 -6.48 -4.80
CA VAL A 96 6.55 -5.69 -3.69
C VAL A 96 6.91 -6.35 -2.37
N ARG A 97 7.22 -5.53 -1.37
CA ARG A 97 7.58 -5.94 -0.02
C ARG A 97 6.61 -5.35 0.98
N LEU A 98 6.16 -6.14 1.94
CA LEU A 98 5.34 -5.66 3.06
C LEU A 98 6.19 -4.80 4.00
N LEU A 99 5.79 -3.55 4.22
CA LEU A 99 6.36 -2.69 5.26
C LEU A 99 5.65 -2.89 6.60
N GLY A 100 4.34 -3.14 6.55
CA GLY A 100 3.53 -3.39 7.73
C GLY A 100 2.10 -2.92 7.58
N ARG A 101 1.37 -2.99 8.68
CA ARG A 101 0.00 -2.49 8.81
C ARG A 101 -0.01 -1.33 9.78
N PHE A 102 -0.67 -0.24 9.40
CA PHE A 102 -0.67 1.01 10.13
C PHE A 102 -2.09 1.52 10.29
N ALA A 103 -2.39 2.06 11.48
CA ALA A 103 -3.65 2.74 11.73
C ALA A 103 -3.67 4.04 10.92
N GLY A 104 -4.66 4.18 10.05
CA GLY A 104 -4.88 5.36 9.23
C GLY A 104 -6.35 5.76 9.18
N GLU A 105 -6.65 6.73 8.33
CA GLU A 105 -7.99 7.23 8.06
C GLU A 105 -8.24 7.14 6.56
N VAL A 106 -9.44 6.69 6.19
CA VAL A 106 -9.92 6.71 4.79
C VAL A 106 -11.17 7.55 4.71
N VAL A 107 -11.35 8.20 3.57
CA VAL A 107 -12.56 8.97 3.27
C VAL A 107 -13.56 8.03 2.63
N GLU A 108 -14.64 7.70 3.34
CA GLU A 108 -15.80 7.02 2.76
C GLU A 108 -16.74 8.07 2.15
N ALA A 109 -17.09 7.89 0.89
CA ALA A 109 -17.93 8.79 0.11
C ALA A 109 -19.33 8.20 -0.09
#